data_AF-A0A250VTE2-F1
#
_entry.id   AF-A0A250VTE2-F1
#
_cell.length_a   1.000
_cell.length_b   1.000
_cell.length_c   1.000
_cell.angle_alpha   90.00
_cell.angle_beta   90.00
_cell.angle_gamma   90.00
#
_symmetry.space_group_name_H-M   'P 1'
#
loop_
_entity.id
_entity.type
_entity.pdbx_description
1 polymer ?
#
loop_
_entity_poly.entity_id
_entity_poly.type
_entity_poly.pdbx_seq_one_letter_code
_entity_poly.pdbx_strand_id
1 'polypeptide(L)'
;MPLHALAEDNLAAASPDLLRAMVKTCADALMSAEADALCNAEYGQVSDERVNHRNGYRPREWDTRADTVELAIPKPRQGSCFPHWLLERRRRAEQALIPVLATAYLLGVSTRRVDKPAASPGVTQLSKSQVSAMARHMDEQVTAFRNRPLDQGPYAFVRVDALTQKIREGGRIINVHALIAVGVNTDGHREILGIDVATAKDGASRLAFLRSLIARGPSGVQLVISDAHAGLVDAVGALLPGASWQQCRTHYARNLLSQVPKSAQPRAAALLRPSSNSPTPTPSRPRCDTSWTPWKPNSPKPQPTWTPPSTTCRRSPPSLARPGGRSGRTIRRNG
;
A
#
# COMPACT_ATOMS: atom_id res chain seq x y z
N MET A 1 0.29 32.55 1.64
CA MET A 1 1.05 31.46 2.28
C MET A 1 0.24 30.92 3.43
N PRO A 2 -0.08 29.62 3.48
CA PRO A 2 -0.82 29.06 4.60
C PRO A 2 0.03 29.15 5.88
N LEU A 3 -0.61 29.43 7.03
CA LEU A 3 0.05 29.60 8.33
C LEU A 3 0.96 28.42 8.69
N HIS A 4 0.62 27.20 8.27
CA HIS A 4 1.46 26.03 8.50
C HIS A 4 2.81 26.11 7.78
N ALA A 5 2.86 26.62 6.54
CA ALA A 5 4.09 26.70 5.76
C ALA A 5 5.03 27.78 6.33
N LEU A 6 4.48 28.91 6.76
CA LEU A 6 5.27 29.96 7.43
C LEU A 6 5.77 29.52 8.81
N ALA A 7 4.97 28.74 9.54
CA ALA A 7 5.40 28.15 10.80
C ALA A 7 6.54 27.15 10.57
N GLU A 8 6.42 26.26 9.56
CA GLU A 8 7.47 25.30 9.21
C GLU A 8 8.77 25.98 8.78
N ASP A 9 8.70 27.02 7.94
CA ASP A 9 9.89 27.77 7.51
C ASP A 9 10.58 28.49 8.68
N ASN A 10 9.79 29.09 9.59
CA ASN A 10 10.32 29.76 10.79
C ASN A 10 10.87 28.77 11.82
N LEU A 11 10.23 27.60 11.97
CA LEU A 11 10.71 26.50 12.80
C LEU A 11 12.01 25.91 12.23
N ALA A 12 12.11 25.76 10.91
CA ALA A 12 13.33 25.28 10.25
C ALA A 12 14.49 26.29 10.33
N ALA A 13 14.20 27.59 10.39
CA ALA A 13 15.19 28.66 10.54
C ALA A 13 15.59 28.96 12.00
N ALA A 14 14.81 28.50 12.98
CA ALA A 14 15.11 28.72 14.40
C ALA A 14 16.29 27.84 14.87
N SER A 15 17.06 28.34 15.84
CA SER A 15 18.07 27.52 16.53
C SER A 15 17.38 26.28 17.14
N PRO A 16 17.92 25.06 16.96
CA PRO A 16 17.40 23.84 17.57
C PRO A 16 17.20 23.99 19.10
N ASP A 17 18.04 24.78 19.76
CA ASP A 17 17.96 25.03 21.20
C ASP A 17 16.77 25.88 21.61
N LEU A 18 16.38 26.86 20.78
CA LEU A 18 15.20 27.68 21.06
C LEU A 18 13.92 26.84 20.99
N LEU A 19 13.81 25.99 19.96
CA LEU A 19 12.66 25.10 19.82
C LEU A 19 12.59 24.07 20.95
N ARG A 20 13.71 23.46 21.31
CA ARG A 20 13.79 22.55 22.46
C ARG A 20 13.33 23.25 23.74
N ALA A 21 13.79 24.48 23.98
CA ALA A 21 13.38 25.26 25.15
C ALA A 21 11.88 25.60 25.14
N MET A 22 11.33 26.04 24.01
CA MET A 22 9.90 26.34 23.88
C MET A 22 9.02 25.10 24.10
N VAL A 23 9.40 23.97 23.51
CA VAL A 23 8.70 22.69 23.68
C VAL A 23 8.75 22.25 25.14
N LYS A 24 9.93 22.34 25.78
CA LYS A 24 10.09 22.04 27.22
C LYS A 24 9.20 22.91 28.08
N THR A 25 9.23 24.23 27.89
CA THR A 25 8.42 25.18 28.69
C THR A 25 6.93 24.91 28.53
N CYS A 26 6.46 24.66 27.30
CA CYS A 26 5.06 24.34 27.05
C CYS A 26 4.65 23.00 27.71
N ALA A 27 5.46 21.96 27.56
CA ALA A 27 5.21 20.65 28.15
C ALA A 27 5.20 20.71 29.69
N ASP A 28 6.19 21.37 30.31
CA ASP A 28 6.27 21.55 31.76
C ASP A 28 5.09 22.36 32.30
N ALA A 29 4.64 23.41 31.58
CA ALA A 29 3.48 24.20 31.96
C ALA A 29 2.18 23.38 31.94
N LEU A 30 1.95 22.60 30.88
CA LEU A 30 0.77 21.73 30.77
C LEU A 30 0.78 20.61 31.83
N MET A 31 1.93 19.99 32.08
CA MET A 31 2.07 19.01 33.16
C MET A 31 1.86 19.65 34.54
N SER A 32 2.30 20.89 34.74
CA SER A 32 2.00 21.62 35.98
C SER A 32 0.50 21.85 36.11
N ALA A 33 -0.18 22.33 35.07
CA ALA A 33 -1.63 22.54 35.12
C ALA A 33 -2.41 21.26 35.44
N GLU A 34 -2.02 20.12 34.86
CA GLU A 34 -2.60 18.81 35.17
C GLU A 34 -2.39 18.44 36.65
N ALA A 35 -1.19 18.69 37.19
CA ALA A 35 -0.92 18.45 38.60
C ALA A 35 -1.63 19.45 39.54
N ASP A 36 -1.99 20.64 39.09
CA ASP A 36 -2.74 21.64 39.88
C ASP A 36 -4.18 21.16 40.00
N ALA A 37 -4.77 20.68 38.90
CA ALA A 37 -6.06 20.03 38.89
C ALA A 37 -6.11 18.79 39.81
N LEU A 38 -5.06 17.96 39.82
CA LEU A 38 -4.96 16.80 40.72
C LEU A 38 -4.83 17.18 42.21
N CYS A 39 -4.25 18.35 42.52
CA CYS A 39 -4.10 18.82 43.89
C CYS A 39 -5.25 19.71 44.36
N ASN A 40 -6.14 20.13 43.44
CA ASN A 40 -7.15 21.16 43.60
C ASN A 40 -6.57 22.48 44.17
N ALA A 41 -5.34 22.80 43.78
CA ALA A 41 -4.64 23.99 44.24
C ALA A 41 -3.37 24.21 43.40
N GLU A 42 -3.04 25.47 43.15
CA GLU A 42 -1.79 25.82 42.50
C GLU A 42 -0.56 25.47 43.33
N TYR A 43 0.56 25.21 42.66
CA TYR A 43 1.83 24.93 43.33
C TYR A 43 2.28 26.10 44.22
N GLY A 44 2.60 25.80 45.48
CA GLY A 44 3.12 26.78 46.44
C GLY A 44 2.05 27.72 47.05
N GLN A 45 0.81 27.68 46.59
CA GLN A 45 -0.28 28.46 47.21
C GLN A 45 -0.86 27.74 48.44
N VAL A 46 -1.39 28.52 49.38
CA VAL A 46 -2.19 28.01 50.49
C VAL A 46 -3.64 28.01 50.04
N SER A 47 -4.31 26.86 50.14
CA SER A 47 -5.73 26.70 49.79
C SER A 47 -6.35 25.69 50.74
N ASP A 48 -7.53 26.03 51.26
CA ASP A 48 -8.31 25.16 52.14
C ASP A 48 -8.97 24.00 51.36
N GLU A 49 -9.12 24.14 50.04
CA GLU A 49 -9.69 23.12 49.16
C GLU A 49 -8.65 22.11 48.65
N ARG A 50 -7.38 22.25 49.07
CA ARG A 50 -6.29 21.38 48.63
C ARG A 50 -6.49 19.95 49.12
N VAL A 51 -6.50 19.01 48.17
CA VAL A 51 -6.69 17.57 48.45
C VAL A 51 -5.38 16.77 48.39
N ASN A 52 -4.32 17.34 47.79
CA ASN A 52 -3.04 16.66 47.62
C ASN A 52 -1.88 17.65 47.58
N HIS A 53 -0.65 17.17 47.76
CA HIS A 53 0.55 17.99 47.72
C HIS A 53 1.54 17.45 46.70
N ARG A 54 2.36 18.32 46.12
CA ARG A 54 3.48 17.92 45.26
C ARG A 54 4.74 17.69 46.09
N ASN A 55 5.54 16.70 45.70
CA ASN A 55 6.80 16.30 46.32
C ASN A 55 7.91 16.25 45.27
N GLY A 56 8.15 17.40 44.63
CA GLY A 56 9.16 17.57 43.58
C GLY A 56 8.78 16.97 42.24
N TYR A 57 9.80 16.64 41.45
CA TYR A 57 9.67 16.24 40.04
C TYR A 57 10.38 14.91 39.76
N ARG A 58 9.93 14.18 38.74
CA ARG A 58 10.62 13.02 38.17
C ARG A 58 11.22 13.45 36.82
N PRO A 59 12.56 13.40 36.66
CA PRO A 59 13.14 13.63 35.36
C PRO A 59 12.73 12.51 34.41
N ARG A 60 12.44 12.87 33.16
CA ARG A 60 12.26 11.90 32.09
C ARG A 60 12.65 12.52 30.76
N GLU A 61 13.58 11.86 30.07
CA GLU A 61 13.91 12.20 28.69
C GLU A 61 12.73 11.88 27.76
N TRP A 62 12.47 12.79 26.82
CA TRP A 62 11.47 12.68 25.77
C TRP A 62 12.11 13.07 24.43
N ASP A 63 12.21 12.10 23.51
CA ASP A 63 12.88 12.29 22.23
C ASP A 63 11.89 12.92 21.24
N THR A 64 12.20 14.13 20.77
CA THR A 64 11.36 14.89 19.83
C THR A 64 12.13 15.22 18.55
N ARG A 65 11.45 15.81 17.56
CA ARG A 65 12.11 16.42 16.39
C ARG A 65 12.96 17.66 16.72
N ALA A 66 12.80 18.24 17.90
CA ALA A 66 13.65 19.32 18.40
C ALA A 66 14.76 18.80 19.32
N ASP A 67 15.18 17.53 19.11
CA ASP A 67 16.12 16.77 19.94
C ASP A 67 15.50 16.35 21.30
N THR A 68 16.30 15.72 22.17
CA THR A 68 15.88 15.15 23.46
C THR A 68 15.57 16.28 24.45
N VAL A 69 14.35 16.26 24.98
CA VAL A 69 13.86 17.19 26.01
C VAL A 69 13.84 16.47 27.35
N GLU A 70 14.50 17.04 28.37
CA GLU A 70 14.34 16.60 29.75
C GLU A 70 13.07 17.17 30.37
N LEU A 71 12.07 16.32 30.59
CA LEU A 71 10.80 16.67 31.21
C LEU A 71 10.89 16.58 32.73
N ALA A 72 10.31 17.57 33.43
CA ALA A 72 10.17 17.58 34.87
C ALA A 72 8.73 17.17 35.25
N ILE A 73 8.45 15.86 35.30
CA ILE A 73 7.09 15.36 35.57
C ILE A 73 6.75 15.58 37.06
N PRO A 74 5.69 16.33 37.41
CA PRO A 74 5.32 16.57 38.81
C PRO A 74 5.03 15.28 39.57
N LYS A 75 5.48 15.19 40.83
CA LYS A 75 5.20 14.06 41.72
C LYS A 75 4.15 14.45 42.77
N PRO A 76 2.89 14.02 42.67
CA PRO A 76 1.95 14.16 43.78
C PRO A 76 2.34 13.22 44.94
N ARG A 77 1.99 13.57 46.18
CA ARG A 77 2.24 12.75 47.39
C ARG A 77 1.38 11.50 47.39
N GLN A 78 0.14 11.63 46.94
CA GLN A 78 -0.79 10.51 46.76
C GLN A 78 -1.09 10.32 45.27
N GLY A 79 -1.07 9.07 44.81
CA GLY A 79 -1.29 8.72 43.40
C GLY A 79 -0.07 8.96 42.50
N SER A 80 -0.29 9.03 41.19
CA SER A 80 0.75 9.27 40.19
C SER A 80 0.27 10.22 39.11
N CYS A 81 1.05 11.24 38.80
CA CYS A 81 0.83 12.10 37.63
C CYS A 81 1.62 11.52 36.45
N PHE A 82 0.92 11.01 35.44
CA PHE A 82 1.53 10.53 34.20
C PHE A 82 0.79 11.18 33.02
N PRO A 83 1.45 12.04 32.22
CA PRO A 83 0.79 12.76 31.14
C PRO A 83 0.58 11.81 29.95
N HIS A 84 -0.54 11.08 29.97
CA HIS A 84 -0.88 10.09 28.92
C HIS A 84 -1.10 10.74 27.55
N TRP A 85 -1.42 12.04 27.51
CA TRP A 85 -1.56 12.82 26.30
C TRP A 85 -0.21 13.16 25.63
N LEU A 86 0.88 13.14 26.39
CA LEU A 86 2.24 13.46 25.91
C LEU A 86 3.10 12.20 25.76
N LEU A 87 3.01 11.28 26.71
CA LEU A 87 3.91 10.15 26.86
C LEU A 87 3.17 8.81 26.82
N GLU A 88 3.77 7.84 26.15
CA GLU A 88 3.37 6.43 26.27
C GLU A 88 4.21 5.69 27.32
N ARG A 89 3.62 4.68 27.96
CA ARG A 89 4.34 3.81 28.89
C ARG A 89 5.47 3.10 28.14
N ARG A 90 6.69 3.18 28.69
CA ARG A 90 7.91 2.55 28.15
C ARG A 90 8.36 3.05 26.77
N ARG A 91 7.82 4.16 26.26
CA ARG A 91 8.36 4.85 25.06
C ARG A 91 8.97 6.20 25.42
N ARG A 92 10.07 6.51 24.74
CA ARG A 92 10.79 7.79 24.88
C ARG A 92 10.54 8.72 23.68
N ALA A 93 10.34 8.15 22.49
CA ALA A 93 10.10 8.90 21.26
C ALA A 93 8.66 9.43 21.16
N GLU A 94 8.50 10.66 20.64
CA GLU A 94 7.20 11.22 20.29
C GLU A 94 6.52 10.44 19.14
N GLN A 95 5.18 10.41 19.14
CA GLN A 95 4.40 9.76 18.07
C GLN A 95 4.61 10.43 16.70
N ALA A 96 4.94 11.73 16.67
CA ALA A 96 5.22 12.47 15.45
C ALA A 96 6.47 11.98 14.69
N LEU A 97 7.27 11.09 15.28
CA LEU A 97 8.36 10.40 14.58
C LEU A 97 7.90 9.22 13.73
N ILE A 98 6.67 8.71 13.93
CA ILE A 98 6.14 7.59 13.15
C ILE A 98 6.00 7.95 11.66
N PRO A 99 5.45 9.11 11.26
CA PRO A 99 5.44 9.54 9.86
C PRO A 99 6.84 9.73 9.24
N VAL A 100 7.81 10.22 10.02
CA VAL A 100 9.21 10.34 9.56
C VAL A 100 9.79 8.96 9.25
N LEU A 101 9.56 8.00 10.16
CA LEU A 101 9.98 6.62 9.94
C LEU A 101 9.25 5.98 8.75
N ALA A 102 7.93 6.22 8.61
CA ALA A 102 7.14 5.72 7.48
C ALA A 102 7.71 6.25 6.16
N THR A 103 8.04 7.54 6.12
CA THR A 103 8.67 8.18 4.96
C THR A 103 10.02 7.55 4.65
N ALA A 104 10.87 7.30 5.66
CA ALA A 104 12.15 6.62 5.45
C ALA A 104 11.97 5.20 4.87
N TYR A 105 10.98 4.44 5.37
CA TYR A 105 10.64 3.13 4.82
C TYR A 105 10.11 3.21 3.38
N LEU A 106 9.21 4.16 3.08
CA LEU A 106 8.64 4.37 1.75
C LEU A 106 9.71 4.77 0.72
N LEU A 107 10.69 5.58 1.13
CA LEU A 107 11.84 5.96 0.31
C LEU A 107 12.86 4.83 0.15
N GLY A 108 12.63 3.66 0.75
CA GLY A 108 13.51 2.49 0.65
C GLY A 108 14.84 2.69 1.37
N VAL A 109 14.90 3.60 2.35
CA VAL A 109 16.08 3.78 3.17
C VAL A 109 16.26 2.53 4.01
N SER A 110 17.39 1.84 3.83
CA SER A 110 17.68 0.65 4.64
C SER A 110 17.67 1.02 6.12
N THR A 111 17.24 0.12 7.00
CA THR A 111 17.16 0.38 8.45
C THR A 111 18.49 0.86 9.07
N ARG A 112 19.63 0.52 8.44
CA ARG A 112 20.98 0.99 8.81
C ARG A 112 21.34 2.39 8.30
N ARG A 113 20.51 2.97 7.44
CA ARG A 113 20.63 4.31 6.87
C ARG A 113 19.51 5.24 7.35
N VAL A 114 18.55 4.75 8.14
CA VAL A 114 17.45 5.57 8.72
C VAL A 114 18.02 6.69 9.60
N ASP A 115 19.22 6.53 10.14
CA ASP A 115 19.93 7.58 10.87
C ASP A 115 20.17 8.84 10.02
N LYS A 116 20.34 8.72 8.70
CA LYS A 116 20.61 9.87 7.82
C LYS A 116 19.37 10.73 7.55
N PRO A 117 18.18 10.17 7.21
CA PRO A 117 16.94 10.95 7.15
C PRO A 117 16.44 11.40 8.51
N ALA A 118 16.63 10.62 9.59
CA ALA A 118 16.20 10.99 10.94
C ALA A 118 17.05 12.08 11.59
N ALA A 119 18.29 12.29 11.12
CA ALA A 119 19.11 13.44 11.51
C ALA A 119 18.58 14.78 10.96
N SER A 120 17.80 14.77 9.87
CA SER A 120 17.30 16.01 9.25
C SER A 120 16.22 16.72 10.08
N PRO A 121 15.38 16.01 10.86
CA PRO A 121 14.52 16.63 11.87
C PRO A 121 15.09 16.49 13.29
N GLY A 122 16.39 16.72 13.52
CA GLY A 122 16.94 16.89 14.88
C GLY A 122 16.90 15.67 15.82
N VAL A 123 16.56 14.47 15.32
CA VAL A 123 16.51 13.26 16.15
C VAL A 123 17.90 12.69 16.29
N THR A 124 18.51 12.93 17.45
CA THR A 124 19.78 12.32 17.86
C THR A 124 19.54 10.83 18.17
N GLN A 125 19.57 10.02 17.11
CA GLN A 125 19.66 8.55 17.12
C GLN A 125 18.39 7.80 17.55
N LEU A 126 17.61 7.32 16.57
CA LEU A 126 16.60 6.29 16.81
C LEU A 126 17.28 4.92 16.97
N SER A 127 17.17 4.31 18.15
CA SER A 127 17.66 2.95 18.36
C SER A 127 16.89 1.95 17.49
N LYS A 128 17.54 0.84 17.13
CA LYS A 128 16.92 -0.26 16.37
C LYS A 128 15.63 -0.78 17.04
N SER A 129 15.58 -0.81 18.38
CA SER A 129 14.41 -1.22 19.15
C SER A 129 13.26 -0.22 19.03
N GLN A 130 13.54 1.09 19.02
CA GLN A 130 12.54 2.14 18.77
C GLN A 130 11.96 2.03 17.35
N VAL A 131 12.82 1.88 16.34
CA VAL A 131 12.39 1.65 14.94
C VAL A 131 11.48 0.43 14.84
N SER A 132 11.83 -0.68 15.50
CA SER A 132 11.01 -1.89 15.52
C SER A 132 9.68 -1.69 16.24
N ALA A 133 9.63 -0.94 17.34
CA ALA A 133 8.40 -0.66 18.07
C ALA A 133 7.45 0.26 17.29
N MET A 134 8.00 1.22 16.54
CA MET A 134 7.24 2.11 15.66
C MET A 134 6.75 1.38 14.41
N ALA A 135 7.56 0.49 13.83
CA ALA A 135 7.12 -0.39 12.73
C ALA A 135 5.94 -1.28 13.14
N ARG A 136 5.91 -1.77 14.39
CA ARG A 136 4.76 -2.54 14.90
C ARG A 136 3.44 -1.76 14.89
N HIS A 137 3.49 -0.44 15.11
CA HIS A 137 2.29 0.38 14.98
C HIS A 137 1.81 0.47 13.51
N MET A 138 2.73 0.41 12.55
CA MET A 138 2.37 0.33 11.13
C MET A 138 1.73 -1.01 10.78
N ASP A 139 2.08 -2.10 11.47
CA ASP A 139 1.46 -3.42 11.26
C ASP A 139 -0.07 -3.38 11.50
N GLU A 140 -0.53 -2.59 12.47
CA GLU A 140 -1.96 -2.37 12.73
C GLU A 140 -2.63 -1.68 11.53
N GLN A 141 -2.00 -0.65 10.98
CA GLN A 141 -2.50 0.06 9.80
C GLN A 141 -2.48 -0.82 8.54
N VAL A 142 -1.42 -1.62 8.35
CA VAL A 142 -1.33 -2.59 7.26
C VAL A 142 -2.42 -3.65 7.40
N THR A 143 -2.67 -4.14 8.62
CA THR A 143 -3.73 -5.12 8.90
C THR A 143 -5.11 -4.52 8.61
N ALA A 144 -5.36 -3.29 9.05
CA ALA A 144 -6.60 -2.58 8.75
C ALA A 144 -6.78 -2.39 7.23
N PHE A 145 -5.74 -1.98 6.53
CA PHE A 145 -5.77 -1.81 5.07
C PHE A 145 -6.05 -3.13 4.33
N ARG A 146 -5.42 -4.24 4.76
CA ARG A 146 -5.60 -5.57 4.16
C ARG A 146 -7.02 -6.13 4.36
N ASN A 147 -7.66 -5.77 5.47
CA ASN A 147 -8.98 -6.27 5.84
C ASN A 147 -10.12 -5.27 5.59
N ARG A 148 -9.83 -4.09 5.02
CA ARG A 148 -10.84 -3.05 4.78
C ARG A 148 -11.95 -3.54 3.84
N PRO A 149 -13.21 -3.12 4.03
CA PRO A 149 -14.29 -3.40 3.09
C PRO A 149 -13.98 -2.79 1.71
N LEU A 150 -14.45 -3.46 0.66
CA LEU A 150 -14.32 -3.08 -0.74
C LEU A 150 -15.70 -2.83 -1.36
N ASP A 151 -16.63 -2.33 -0.57
CA ASP A 151 -18.02 -2.04 -0.93
C ASP A 151 -18.21 -0.70 -1.68
N GLN A 152 -17.15 0.12 -1.75
CA GLN A 152 -17.11 1.41 -2.46
C GLN A 152 -17.02 1.28 -4.00
N GLY A 153 -17.17 0.07 -4.55
CA GLY A 153 -17.15 -0.17 -5.99
C GLY A 153 -18.27 0.56 -6.75
N PRO A 154 -18.41 0.32 -8.08
CA PRO A 154 -17.85 -0.82 -8.81
C PRO A 154 -16.37 -0.74 -9.19
N TYR A 155 -15.74 -1.92 -9.24
CA TYR A 155 -14.37 -2.13 -9.71
C TYR A 155 -14.35 -2.82 -11.08
N ALA A 156 -14.71 -2.09 -12.14
CA ALA A 156 -14.88 -2.67 -13.48
C ALA A 156 -13.63 -3.43 -13.99
N PHE A 157 -12.44 -2.91 -13.67
CA PHE A 157 -11.16 -3.48 -14.06
C PHE A 157 -10.33 -3.84 -12.84
N VAL A 158 -9.90 -5.09 -12.74
CA VAL A 158 -9.00 -5.57 -11.68
C VAL A 158 -7.75 -6.16 -12.29
N ARG A 159 -6.58 -5.66 -11.89
CA ARG A 159 -5.27 -6.21 -12.26
C ARG A 159 -4.72 -7.00 -11.08
N VAL A 160 -4.29 -8.24 -11.35
CA VAL A 160 -3.67 -9.09 -10.33
C VAL A 160 -2.26 -9.44 -10.76
N ASP A 161 -1.29 -9.21 -9.88
CA ASP A 161 0.12 -9.46 -10.12
C ASP A 161 0.81 -10.09 -8.89
N ALA A 162 2.01 -10.63 -9.09
CA ALA A 162 2.81 -11.24 -8.04
C ALA A 162 4.28 -10.79 -8.14
N LEU A 163 4.77 -10.09 -7.13
CA LEU A 163 6.18 -9.74 -7.01
C LEU A 163 6.92 -10.84 -6.23
N THR A 164 8.06 -11.30 -6.74
CA THR A 164 8.89 -12.28 -6.02
C THR A 164 9.99 -11.59 -5.24
N GLN A 165 10.03 -11.80 -3.93
CA GLN A 165 11.03 -11.27 -3.03
C GLN A 165 11.81 -12.42 -2.38
N LYS A 166 13.13 -12.24 -2.24
CA LYS A 166 13.96 -13.18 -1.48
C LYS A 166 13.86 -12.83 0.00
N ILE A 167 13.35 -13.75 0.80
CA ILE A 167 13.15 -13.59 2.24
C ILE A 167 13.87 -14.72 2.99
N ARG A 168 14.40 -14.42 4.18
CA ARG A 168 15.01 -15.43 5.05
C ARG A 168 13.95 -16.02 5.97
N GLU A 169 13.65 -17.30 5.79
CA GLU A 169 12.67 -18.05 6.57
C GLU A 169 13.27 -19.42 6.94
N GLY A 170 13.09 -19.87 8.19
CA GLY A 170 13.67 -21.15 8.65
C GLY A 170 15.19 -21.25 8.48
N GLY A 171 15.91 -20.14 8.56
CA GLY A 171 17.37 -20.08 8.37
C GLY A 171 17.84 -20.10 6.91
N ARG A 172 16.95 -20.25 5.92
CA ARG A 172 17.27 -20.31 4.49
C ARG A 172 16.69 -19.10 3.75
N ILE A 173 17.28 -18.74 2.61
CA ILE A 173 16.71 -17.73 1.72
C ILE A 173 15.76 -18.44 0.76
N ILE A 174 14.49 -18.08 0.80
CA ILE A 174 13.46 -18.63 -0.07
C ILE A 174 12.78 -17.51 -0.87
N ASN A 175 12.15 -17.90 -1.98
CA ASN A 175 11.34 -16.98 -2.77
C ASN A 175 9.95 -16.89 -2.14
N VAL A 176 9.54 -15.67 -1.83
CA VAL A 176 8.20 -15.36 -1.33
C VAL A 176 7.51 -14.47 -2.35
N HIS A 177 6.22 -14.68 -2.54
CA HIS A 177 5.41 -13.97 -3.52
C HIS A 177 4.47 -12.98 -2.83
N ALA A 178 4.68 -11.69 -3.08
CA ALA A 178 3.72 -10.64 -2.73
C ALA A 178 2.67 -10.53 -3.83
N LEU A 179 1.47 -11.03 -3.56
CA LEU A 179 0.30 -10.94 -4.42
C LEU A 179 -0.34 -9.57 -4.25
N ILE A 180 -0.64 -8.89 -5.36
CA ILE A 180 -1.19 -7.54 -5.35
C ILE A 180 -2.37 -7.49 -6.30
N ALA A 181 -3.49 -6.92 -5.84
CA ALA A 181 -4.65 -6.61 -6.66
C ALA A 181 -4.85 -5.09 -6.72
N VAL A 182 -5.02 -4.57 -7.93
CA VAL A 182 -5.27 -3.15 -8.20
C VAL A 182 -6.57 -3.02 -8.97
N GLY A 183 -7.53 -2.29 -8.41
CA GLY A 183 -8.81 -2.00 -9.03
C GLY A 183 -8.83 -0.60 -9.64
N VAL A 184 -9.73 -0.38 -10.59
CA VAL A 184 -10.12 0.96 -11.03
C VAL A 184 -11.46 1.29 -10.38
N ASN A 185 -11.51 2.34 -9.57
CA ASN A 185 -12.74 2.77 -8.90
C ASN A 185 -13.70 3.50 -9.86
N THR A 186 -14.83 3.98 -9.33
CA THR A 186 -15.85 4.71 -10.09
C THR A 186 -15.33 5.99 -10.75
N ASP A 187 -14.35 6.63 -10.13
CA ASP A 187 -13.76 7.89 -10.60
C ASP A 187 -12.66 7.66 -11.65
N GLY A 188 -12.39 6.39 -11.99
CA GLY A 188 -11.32 6.02 -12.92
C GLY A 188 -9.92 6.00 -12.29
N HIS A 189 -9.82 6.15 -10.97
CA HIS A 189 -8.55 6.09 -10.25
C HIS A 189 -8.16 4.64 -9.94
N ARG A 190 -6.85 4.37 -10.04
CA ARG A 190 -6.29 3.07 -9.66
C ARG A 190 -6.06 3.05 -8.15
N GLU A 191 -6.60 2.05 -7.48
CA GLU A 191 -6.33 1.82 -6.06
C GLU A 191 -5.93 0.37 -5.79
N ILE A 192 -5.14 0.16 -4.75
CA ILE A 192 -4.72 -1.18 -4.33
C ILE A 192 -5.85 -1.78 -3.50
N LEU A 193 -6.51 -2.81 -4.03
CA LEU A 193 -7.61 -3.53 -3.36
C LEU A 193 -7.10 -4.47 -2.27
N GLY A 194 -5.89 -5.02 -2.44
CA GLY A 194 -5.30 -5.88 -1.44
C GLY A 194 -3.88 -6.31 -1.78
N ILE A 195 -3.16 -6.69 -0.72
CA ILE A 195 -1.83 -7.27 -0.77
C ILE A 195 -1.82 -8.47 0.17
N ASP A 196 -1.24 -9.58 -0.28
CA ASP A 196 -0.96 -10.74 0.56
C ASP A 196 0.38 -11.37 0.21
N VAL A 197 0.94 -12.13 1.15
CA VAL A 197 2.27 -12.71 1.04
C VAL A 197 2.14 -14.23 1.12
N ALA A 198 2.63 -14.91 0.09
CA ALA A 198 2.57 -16.35 -0.03
C ALA A 198 3.98 -16.94 -0.22
N THR A 199 4.35 -17.88 0.64
CA THR A 199 5.63 -18.59 0.56
C THR A 199 5.62 -19.65 -0.56
N ALA A 200 4.45 -20.15 -0.95
CA ALA A 200 4.29 -21.12 -2.01
C ALA A 200 3.81 -20.46 -3.31
N LYS A 201 4.35 -20.91 -4.46
CA LYS A 201 3.88 -20.52 -5.80
C LYS A 201 2.66 -21.34 -6.25
N ASP A 202 1.82 -21.82 -5.34
CA ASP A 202 0.75 -22.76 -5.67
C ASP A 202 -0.59 -22.07 -6.03
N GLY A 203 -1.51 -22.85 -6.62
CA GLY A 203 -2.85 -22.36 -6.92
C GLY A 203 -3.65 -22.01 -5.66
N ALA A 204 -3.40 -22.72 -4.55
CA ALA A 204 -4.12 -22.54 -3.30
C ALA A 204 -3.90 -21.15 -2.70
N SER A 205 -2.67 -20.65 -2.67
CA SER A 205 -2.36 -19.32 -2.15
C SER A 205 -3.02 -18.20 -2.96
N ARG A 206 -3.10 -18.36 -4.29
CA ARG A 206 -3.79 -17.39 -5.18
C ARG A 206 -5.30 -17.44 -5.03
N LEU A 207 -5.84 -18.63 -4.89
CA LEU A 207 -7.26 -18.83 -4.61
C LEU A 207 -7.64 -18.21 -3.26
N ALA A 208 -6.83 -18.42 -2.22
CA ALA A 208 -7.02 -17.81 -0.90
C ALA A 208 -7.00 -16.28 -0.97
N PHE A 209 -6.04 -15.70 -1.70
CA PHE A 209 -5.97 -14.25 -1.90
C PHE A 209 -7.20 -13.69 -2.62
N LEU A 210 -7.65 -14.32 -3.72
CA LEU A 210 -8.85 -13.89 -4.43
C LEU A 210 -10.12 -14.08 -3.60
N ARG A 211 -10.22 -15.16 -2.82
CA ARG A 211 -11.32 -15.35 -1.86
C ARG A 211 -11.36 -14.24 -0.81
N SER A 212 -10.20 -13.86 -0.26
CA SER A 212 -10.10 -12.76 0.70
C SER A 212 -10.53 -11.43 0.08
N LEU A 213 -10.18 -11.16 -1.18
CA LEU A 213 -10.67 -9.97 -1.89
C LEU A 213 -12.19 -9.99 -2.02
N ILE A 214 -12.77 -11.10 -2.47
CA ILE A 214 -14.21 -11.21 -2.74
C ILE A 214 -15.04 -11.19 -1.45
N ALA A 215 -14.55 -11.80 -0.38
CA ALA A 215 -15.18 -11.76 0.94
C ALA A 215 -15.32 -10.31 1.47
N ARG A 216 -14.48 -9.38 1.01
CA ARG A 216 -14.55 -7.95 1.38
C ARG A 216 -15.55 -7.15 0.53
N GLY A 217 -16.19 -7.77 -0.45
CA GLY A 217 -17.33 -7.21 -1.18
C GLY A 217 -17.09 -6.36 -2.44
N PRO A 218 -16.00 -6.53 -3.23
CA PRO A 218 -15.84 -5.78 -4.48
C PRO A 218 -16.97 -6.11 -5.46
N SER A 219 -17.64 -5.08 -5.97
CA SER A 219 -18.77 -5.21 -6.88
C SER A 219 -18.40 -4.80 -8.32
N GLY A 220 -19.17 -5.29 -9.30
CA GLY A 220 -19.08 -4.81 -10.68
C GLY A 220 -17.81 -5.17 -11.46
N VAL A 221 -17.07 -6.22 -11.06
CA VAL A 221 -15.87 -6.66 -11.79
C VAL A 221 -16.24 -7.23 -13.15
N GLN A 222 -15.78 -6.59 -14.22
CA GLN A 222 -16.05 -6.99 -15.61
C GLN A 222 -14.83 -7.62 -16.28
N LEU A 223 -13.62 -7.17 -15.95
CA LEU A 223 -12.38 -7.65 -16.56
C LEU A 223 -11.29 -7.83 -15.51
N VAL A 224 -10.75 -9.04 -15.43
CA VAL A 224 -9.56 -9.37 -14.65
C VAL A 224 -8.35 -9.53 -15.57
N ILE A 225 -7.28 -8.80 -15.29
CA ILE A 225 -6.04 -8.81 -16.06
C ILE A 225 -4.91 -9.38 -15.20
N SER A 226 -4.29 -10.47 -15.61
CA SER A 226 -3.19 -11.09 -14.88
C SER A 226 -2.18 -11.78 -15.78
N ASP A 227 -1.08 -12.30 -15.22
CA ASP A 227 -0.29 -13.31 -15.94
C ASP A 227 -1.10 -14.59 -16.19
N ALA A 228 -0.71 -15.39 -17.19
CA ALA A 228 -1.36 -16.64 -17.59
C ALA A 228 -0.99 -17.82 -16.68
N HIS A 229 -0.86 -17.56 -15.39
CA HIS A 229 -0.62 -18.61 -14.40
C HIS A 229 -1.90 -19.44 -14.22
N ALA A 230 -1.87 -20.73 -14.54
CA ALA A 230 -3.04 -21.62 -14.54
C ALA A 230 -3.90 -21.47 -13.27
N GLY A 231 -3.30 -21.64 -12.08
CA GLY A 231 -4.05 -21.52 -10.82
C GLY A 231 -4.65 -20.14 -10.53
N LEU A 232 -4.19 -19.07 -11.19
CA LEU A 232 -4.83 -17.76 -11.10
C LEU A 232 -6.03 -17.66 -12.05
N VAL A 233 -5.89 -18.16 -13.27
CA VAL A 233 -6.97 -18.23 -14.28
C VAL A 233 -8.12 -19.07 -13.75
N ASP A 234 -7.83 -20.24 -13.20
CA ASP A 234 -8.83 -21.14 -12.62
C ASP A 234 -9.55 -20.48 -11.44
N ALA A 235 -8.81 -19.80 -10.56
CA ALA A 235 -9.38 -19.11 -9.41
C ALA A 235 -10.27 -17.92 -9.82
N VAL A 236 -9.89 -17.17 -10.86
CA VAL A 236 -10.74 -16.10 -11.42
C VAL A 236 -12.02 -16.69 -11.98
N GLY A 237 -11.93 -17.76 -12.79
CA GLY A 237 -13.11 -18.42 -13.37
C GLY A 237 -14.05 -19.00 -12.32
N ALA A 238 -13.52 -19.53 -11.21
CA ALA A 238 -14.30 -20.09 -10.12
C ALA A 238 -14.99 -19.02 -9.25
N LEU A 239 -14.34 -17.88 -9.02
CA LEU A 239 -14.79 -16.90 -8.04
C LEU A 239 -15.50 -15.67 -8.65
N LEU A 240 -15.22 -15.36 -9.92
CA LEU A 240 -15.78 -14.20 -10.63
C LEU A 240 -16.39 -14.65 -11.97
N PRO A 241 -17.45 -15.48 -11.98
CA PRO A 241 -18.00 -16.05 -13.20
C PRO A 241 -18.58 -15.02 -14.18
N GLY A 242 -18.92 -13.82 -13.70
CA GLY A 242 -19.38 -12.70 -14.53
C GLY A 242 -18.25 -11.86 -15.14
N ALA A 243 -17.01 -12.07 -14.73
CA ALA A 243 -15.86 -11.32 -15.22
C ALA A 243 -15.18 -12.06 -16.37
N SER A 244 -14.77 -11.30 -17.40
CA SER A 244 -13.85 -11.80 -18.42
C SER A 244 -12.43 -11.84 -17.86
N TRP A 245 -11.63 -12.79 -18.33
CA TRP A 245 -10.19 -12.83 -18.03
C TRP A 245 -9.38 -12.47 -19.28
N GLN A 246 -8.32 -11.67 -19.08
CA GLN A 246 -7.37 -11.33 -20.12
C GLN A 246 -5.93 -11.49 -19.62
N GLN A 247 -5.08 -12.10 -20.44
CA GLN A 247 -3.65 -12.09 -20.17
C GLN A 247 -3.07 -10.66 -20.24
N CYS A 248 -2.23 -10.33 -19.26
CA CYS A 248 -1.53 -9.06 -19.22
C CYS A 248 -0.55 -8.95 -20.40
N ARG A 249 -0.80 -7.98 -21.29
CA ARG A 249 0.03 -7.74 -22.48
C ARG A 249 1.49 -7.43 -22.15
N THR A 250 1.76 -6.79 -21.01
CA THR A 250 3.12 -6.54 -20.53
C THR A 250 3.84 -7.85 -20.19
N HIS A 251 3.18 -8.75 -19.46
CA HIS A 251 3.74 -10.08 -19.17
C HIS A 251 3.90 -10.91 -20.42
N TYR A 252 2.90 -10.91 -21.31
CA TYR A 252 2.98 -11.59 -22.60
C TYR A 252 4.18 -11.13 -23.43
N ALA A 253 4.36 -9.81 -23.57
CA ALA A 253 5.50 -9.23 -24.30
C ALA A 253 6.84 -9.62 -23.66
N ARG A 254 6.96 -9.53 -22.32
CA ARG A 254 8.17 -9.92 -21.61
C ARG A 254 8.49 -11.41 -21.78
N ASN A 255 7.48 -12.26 -21.67
CA ASN A 255 7.62 -13.71 -21.86
C ASN A 255 8.04 -14.03 -23.29
N LEU A 256 7.43 -13.38 -24.29
CA LEU A 256 7.82 -13.53 -25.69
C LEU A 256 9.28 -13.11 -25.92
N LEU A 257 9.67 -11.92 -25.46
CA LEU A 257 11.03 -11.41 -25.63
C LEU A 257 12.09 -12.27 -24.93
N SER A 258 11.73 -12.97 -23.85
CA SER A 258 12.63 -13.91 -23.17
C SER A 258 12.99 -15.14 -24.01
N GLN A 259 12.17 -15.47 -25.03
CA GLN A 259 12.43 -16.58 -25.96
C GLN A 259 13.30 -16.18 -27.15
N VAL A 260 13.63 -14.88 -27.28
CA VAL A 260 14.39 -14.34 -28.42
C VAL A 260 15.74 -13.82 -27.92
N PRO A 261 16.84 -14.02 -28.68
CA PRO A 261 18.15 -13.46 -28.36
C PRO A 261 18.10 -11.95 -28.16
N LYS A 262 18.89 -11.42 -27.21
CA LYS A 262 18.88 -9.98 -26.84
C LYS A 262 19.02 -9.04 -28.04
N SER A 263 19.82 -9.41 -29.04
CA SER A 263 20.04 -8.62 -30.26
C SER A 263 18.78 -8.51 -31.14
N ALA A 264 17.88 -9.49 -31.11
CA ALA A 264 16.65 -9.51 -31.90
C ALA A 264 15.42 -8.99 -31.15
N GLN A 265 15.53 -8.73 -29.83
CA GLN A 265 14.42 -8.22 -29.01
C GLN A 265 13.85 -6.87 -29.50
N PRO A 266 14.65 -5.87 -29.95
CA PRO A 266 14.09 -4.61 -30.46
C PRO A 266 13.18 -4.83 -31.67
N ARG A 267 13.59 -5.68 -32.61
CA ARG A 267 12.80 -6.02 -33.79
C ARG A 267 11.53 -6.80 -33.42
N ALA A 268 11.64 -7.79 -32.54
CA ALA A 268 10.48 -8.56 -32.07
C ALA A 268 9.46 -7.67 -31.34
N ALA A 269 9.92 -6.73 -30.51
CA ALA A 269 9.05 -5.78 -29.82
C ALA A 269 8.34 -4.82 -30.80
N ALA A 270 9.03 -4.38 -31.86
CA ALA A 270 8.44 -3.55 -32.90
C ALA A 270 7.32 -4.27 -33.67
N LEU A 271 7.49 -5.56 -33.96
CA LEU A 271 6.46 -6.38 -34.61
C LEU A 271 5.24 -6.66 -33.71
N LEU A 272 5.42 -6.68 -32.39
CA LEU A 272 4.33 -6.92 -31.44
C LEU A 272 3.43 -5.69 -31.22
N ARG A 273 3.93 -4.46 -31.38
CA ARG A 273 3.16 -3.23 -31.09
C ARG A 273 1.92 -3.03 -31.98
N PRO A 274 1.97 -3.24 -33.32
CA PRO A 274 0.82 -3.00 -34.19
C PRO A 274 -0.35 -3.96 -33.91
N SER A 275 -0.10 -5.25 -33.71
CA SER A 275 -1.15 -6.24 -33.42
C SER A 275 -1.91 -5.91 -32.12
N SER A 276 -1.18 -5.30 -31.20
CA SER A 276 -1.61 -4.82 -29.90
C SER A 276 -2.55 -3.59 -29.98
N ASN A 277 -2.45 -2.77 -31.02
CA ASN A 277 -3.20 -1.51 -31.17
C ASN A 277 -4.23 -1.58 -32.32
N SER A 278 -4.45 -2.77 -32.88
CA SER A 278 -5.42 -2.98 -33.95
C SER A 278 -6.85 -2.76 -33.43
N PRO A 279 -7.69 -1.99 -34.15
CA PRO A 279 -9.07 -1.69 -33.75
C PRO A 279 -10.02 -2.90 -33.87
N THR A 280 -9.63 -3.89 -34.67
CA THR A 280 -10.33 -5.18 -34.78
C THR A 280 -9.48 -6.29 -34.20
N PRO A 281 -10.07 -7.27 -33.49
CA PRO A 281 -9.38 -8.50 -33.17
C PRO A 281 -9.03 -9.17 -34.50
N THR A 282 -7.78 -9.05 -34.90
CA THR A 282 -7.26 -9.84 -36.02
C THR A 282 -7.47 -11.29 -35.62
N PRO A 283 -8.07 -12.16 -36.46
CA PRO A 283 -8.11 -13.58 -36.18
C PRO A 283 -6.66 -14.07 -36.13
N SER A 284 -6.07 -14.07 -34.94
CA SER A 284 -4.66 -14.33 -34.73
C SER A 284 -4.45 -15.84 -34.69
N ARG A 285 -4.78 -16.51 -35.79
CA ARG A 285 -3.82 -17.48 -36.29
C ARG A 285 -2.73 -16.64 -36.92
N PRO A 286 -1.50 -16.59 -36.39
CA PRO A 286 -0.40 -16.17 -37.25
C PRO A 286 -0.50 -17.07 -38.49
N ARG A 287 -0.72 -16.46 -39.65
CA ARG A 287 -0.38 -17.12 -40.91
C ARG A 287 1.14 -17.28 -40.83
N CYS A 288 1.58 -18.40 -40.26
CA CYS A 288 2.99 -18.77 -40.15
C CYS A 288 3.65 -18.93 -41.53
N ASP A 289 2.89 -18.83 -42.62
CA ASP A 289 3.35 -19.20 -43.96
C ASP A 289 3.91 -18.03 -44.77
N THR A 290 3.92 -16.80 -44.26
CA THR A 290 4.54 -15.69 -44.99
C THR A 290 5.45 -14.87 -44.07
N SER A 291 6.76 -15.13 -44.26
CA SER A 291 7.93 -14.41 -43.77
C SER A 291 8.36 -14.55 -42.30
N TRP A 292 8.10 -15.68 -41.65
CA TRP A 292 9.02 -16.17 -40.61
C TRP A 292 10.01 -17.13 -41.27
N THR A 293 11.10 -16.60 -41.83
CA THR A 293 12.29 -17.44 -42.00
C THR A 293 12.73 -17.86 -40.61
N PRO A 294 12.80 -19.18 -40.31
CA PRO A 294 13.24 -19.63 -39.00
C PRO A 294 14.64 -19.08 -38.76
N TRP A 295 14.83 -18.34 -37.68
CA TRP A 295 16.16 -18.16 -37.13
C TRP A 295 16.68 -19.58 -36.82
N LYS A 296 17.61 -20.10 -37.64
CA LYS A 296 18.40 -21.28 -37.26
C LYS A 296 19.41 -20.82 -36.21
N PRO A 297 19.26 -21.19 -34.94
CA PRO A 297 20.24 -20.81 -33.93
C PRO A 297 21.34 -21.87 -33.94
N ASN A 298 22.60 -21.46 -34.03
CA ASN A 298 23.69 -22.23 -33.43
C ASN A 298 23.52 -22.19 -31.90
N SER A 299 22.50 -22.88 -31.35
CA SER A 299 22.24 -22.92 -29.92
C SER A 299 21.76 -24.31 -29.51
N PRO A 300 22.35 -24.95 -28.49
CA PRO A 300 22.16 -26.37 -28.18
C PRO A 300 20.89 -26.69 -27.39
N LYS A 301 19.86 -25.82 -27.39
CA LYS A 301 18.62 -26.05 -26.63
C LYS A 301 17.50 -26.55 -27.54
N PRO A 302 16.83 -27.68 -27.23
CA PRO A 302 15.74 -28.19 -28.03
C PRO A 302 14.55 -27.22 -28.04
N GLN A 303 13.92 -27.09 -29.20
CA GLN A 303 12.74 -26.22 -29.39
C GLN A 303 11.57 -26.74 -28.54
N PRO A 304 10.93 -25.91 -27.71
CA PRO A 304 9.64 -26.26 -27.13
C PRO A 304 8.54 -26.12 -28.19
N THR A 305 7.65 -27.11 -28.25
CA THR A 305 6.41 -27.06 -29.03
C THR A 305 5.50 -25.98 -28.46
N TRP A 306 5.64 -24.75 -28.94
CA TRP A 306 4.76 -23.65 -28.56
C TRP A 306 3.44 -23.78 -29.32
N THR A 307 2.39 -24.23 -28.63
CA THR A 307 1.00 -24.06 -29.05
C THR A 307 0.46 -22.78 -28.42
N PRO A 308 -0.05 -21.80 -29.19
CA PRO A 308 -0.76 -20.68 -28.60
C PRO A 308 -1.97 -21.22 -27.82
N PRO A 309 -2.27 -20.69 -26.62
CA PRO A 309 -3.49 -21.08 -25.92
C PRO A 309 -4.69 -20.79 -26.83
N SER A 310 -5.57 -21.79 -26.98
CA SER A 310 -6.82 -21.65 -27.72
C SER A 310 -7.54 -20.41 -27.19
N THR A 311 -7.93 -19.50 -28.07
CA THR A 311 -8.76 -18.34 -27.75
C THR A 311 -10.18 -18.83 -27.42
N THR A 312 -10.36 -19.49 -26.28
CA THR A 312 -11.68 -19.73 -25.70
C THR A 312 -12.11 -18.49 -24.95
N CYS A 313 -12.30 -17.40 -25.71
CA CYS A 313 -13.18 -16.34 -25.29
C CYS A 313 -14.59 -16.95 -25.37
N ARG A 314 -15.11 -17.46 -24.24
CA ARG A 314 -16.53 -17.83 -24.15
C ARG A 314 -17.30 -16.55 -24.44
N ARG A 315 -18.11 -16.59 -25.51
CA ARG A 315 -18.98 -15.48 -25.93
C ARG A 315 -19.75 -14.97 -24.72
N SER A 316 -19.73 -13.66 -24.51
CA SER A 316 -20.69 -12.99 -23.63
C SER A 316 -22.12 -13.35 -24.07
N PRO A 317 -23.07 -13.58 -23.14
CA PRO A 317 -24.46 -13.75 -23.53
C PRO A 317 -24.96 -12.47 -24.19
N PRO A 318 -25.87 -12.55 -25.18
CA PRO A 318 -26.43 -11.38 -25.82
C PRO A 318 -27.17 -10.51 -24.79
N SER A 319 -27.02 -9.20 -24.93
CA SER A 319 -27.76 -8.22 -24.15
C SER A 319 -29.27 -8.51 -24.24
N LEU A 320 -29.91 -8.68 -23.08
CA LEU A 320 -31.35 -8.67 -22.97
C LEU A 320 -31.86 -7.29 -23.42
N ALA A 321 -32.36 -7.20 -24.65
CA ALA A 321 -33.15 -6.08 -25.10
C ALA A 321 -34.43 -6.02 -24.26
N ARG A 322 -34.63 -4.91 -23.53
CA ARG A 322 -35.89 -4.60 -22.85
C ARG A 322 -37.04 -4.49 -23.87
N PRO A 323 -38.21 -5.10 -23.64
CA PRO A 323 -39.40 -4.84 -24.45
C PRO A 323 -40.04 -3.53 -23.97
N GLY A 324 -39.69 -2.42 -24.63
CA GLY A 324 -40.33 -1.12 -24.42
C GLY A 324 -41.23 -0.79 -25.61
N GLY A 325 -42.52 -1.07 -25.48
CA GLY A 325 -43.52 -0.66 -26.44
C GLY A 325 -43.62 0.86 -26.56
N ARG A 326 -43.85 1.35 -27.79
CA ARG A 326 -44.50 2.63 -28.03
C ARG A 326 -45.33 2.52 -29.31
N SER A 327 -46.64 2.57 -29.11
CA SER A 327 -47.65 2.81 -30.12
C SER A 327 -47.39 4.13 -30.85
N GLY A 328 -47.14 4.06 -32.16
CA GLY A 328 -47.12 5.21 -33.06
C GLY A 328 -48.13 4.96 -34.17
N ARG A 329 -49.33 5.53 -34.00
CA ARG A 329 -50.47 5.44 -34.92
C ARG A 329 -50.22 6.35 -36.11
N THR A 330 -49.88 5.80 -37.28
CA THR A 330 -49.76 6.56 -38.53
C THR A 330 -51.08 6.45 -39.29
N ILE A 331 -51.81 7.56 -39.32
CA ILE A 331 -52.99 7.76 -40.17
C ILE A 331 -52.50 7.82 -41.62
N ARG A 332 -53.03 6.95 -42.49
CA ARG A 332 -53.00 7.15 -43.96
C ARG A 332 -54.43 7.35 -44.45
N ARG A 333 -54.64 8.48 -45.15
CA ARG A 333 -55.82 8.79 -45.95
C ARG A 333 -55.75 8.08 -47.30
N ASN A 334 -56.91 7.58 -47.72
CA ASN A 334 -57.48 7.40 -49.07
C ASN A 334 -56.69 6.72 -50.20
N GLY A 335 -57.39 5.78 -50.82
CA GLY A 335 -57.05 5.03 -52.03
C GLY A 335 -57.77 3.70 -51.98
#